data_AF-A0A969GD76-F1
#
_entry.id   AF-A0A969GD76-F1
#
_cell.length_a   1.000
_cell.length_b   1.000
_cell.length_c   1.000
_cell.angle_alpha   90.00
_cell.angle_beta   90.00
_cell.angle_gamma   90.00
#
_symmetry.space_group_name_H-M   'P 1'
#
loop_
_entity.id
_entity.type
_entity.pdbx_description
1 polymer ?
#
loop_
_entity_poly.entity_id
_entity_poly.type
_entity_poly.pdbx_seq_one_letter_code
_entity_poly.pdbx_strand_id
1 'polypeptide(L)'
;MNALIESQYFPPLAYFSVLLKHEKVWIEQFENYQKGSYRNRCHIATANGLLRLSIPLEKGKNNQTCIKEVKIHNDTNWQIQHWRAIKSAYGNAPYFEYYADELLPFLKKIRLFI
;
A
#
# COMPACT_ATOMS: atom_id res chain seq x y z
N MET A 1 3.53 -7.27 25.25
CA MET A 1 2.11 -7.16 24.84
C MET A 1 2.06 -7.38 23.33
N ASN A 2 1.09 -8.14 22.82
CA ASN A 2 1.01 -8.47 21.39
C ASN A 2 0.11 -7.47 20.66
N ALA A 3 0.30 -7.28 19.35
CA ALA A 3 -0.58 -6.47 18.51
C ALA A 3 -1.22 -7.29 17.39
N LEU A 4 -2.44 -6.90 17.01
CA LEU A 4 -3.12 -7.34 15.80
C LEU A 4 -3.39 -6.09 14.96
N ILE A 5 -2.88 -6.05 13.74
CA ILE A 5 -2.99 -4.89 12.83
C ILE A 5 -3.46 -5.32 11.45
N GLU A 6 -4.08 -4.42 10.72
CA GLU A 6 -4.55 -4.67 9.36
C GLU A 6 -3.42 -4.79 8.33
N SER A 7 -3.74 -5.33 7.16
CA SER A 7 -2.87 -5.22 5.98
C SER A 7 -3.01 -3.83 5.36
N GLN A 8 -1.89 -3.15 5.13
CA GLN A 8 -1.87 -1.81 4.53
C GLN A 8 -0.96 -1.76 3.30
N TYR A 9 -1.42 -1.08 2.25
CA TYR A 9 -0.60 -0.77 1.09
C TYR A 9 0.31 0.42 1.41
N PHE A 10 1.64 0.21 1.35
CA PHE A 10 2.66 1.21 1.73
C PHE A 10 2.28 2.01 2.98
N PRO A 11 2.32 1.34 4.15
CA PRO A 11 1.82 1.89 5.40
C PRO A 11 2.52 3.20 5.81
N PRO A 12 1.85 4.08 6.58
CA PRO A 12 2.46 5.26 7.16
C PRO A 12 3.36 4.89 8.35
N LEU A 13 4.17 5.85 8.81
CA LEU A 13 5.08 5.67 9.95
C LEU A 13 4.40 5.13 11.22
N ALA A 14 3.13 5.49 11.45
CA ALA A 14 2.36 5.00 12.59
C ALA A 14 2.27 3.46 12.62
N TYR A 15 2.14 2.81 11.46
CA TYR A 15 2.12 1.35 11.35
C TYR A 15 3.43 0.73 11.82
N PHE A 16 4.56 1.26 11.34
CA PHE A 16 5.89 0.81 11.73
C PHE A 16 6.17 1.08 13.21
N SER A 17 5.61 2.15 13.78
CA SER A 17 5.72 2.40 15.22
C SER A 17 5.05 1.31 16.05
N VAL A 18 3.96 0.70 15.55
CA VAL A 18 3.33 -0.45 16.21
C VAL A 18 4.23 -1.68 16.07
N LEU A 19 4.80 -1.93 14.89
CA LEU A 19 5.75 -3.03 14.67
C LEU A 19 6.95 -2.97 15.61
N LEU A 20 7.51 -1.77 15.84
CA LEU A 20 8.69 -1.59 16.69
C LEU A 20 8.39 -1.72 18.20
N LYS A 21 7.15 -1.45 18.62
CA LYS A 21 6.76 -1.45 20.04
C LYS A 21 6.35 -2.82 20.60
N HIS A 22 6.08 -3.79 19.73
CA HIS A 22 5.52 -5.08 20.13
C HIS A 22 6.45 -6.21 19.72
N GLU A 23 6.71 -7.13 20.65
CA GLU A 23 7.52 -8.33 20.40
C GLU A 23 6.88 -9.25 19.35
N LYS A 24 5.54 -9.33 19.37
CA LYS A 24 4.76 -10.13 18.42
C LYS A 24 3.65 -9.30 17.81
N VAL A 25 3.62 -9.28 16.48
CA VAL A 25 2.57 -8.64 15.69
C VAL A 25 1.94 -9.65 14.75
N TRP A 26 0.62 -9.66 14.71
CA TRP A 26 -0.19 -10.44 13.79
C TRP A 26 -0.83 -9.51 12.77
N ILE A 27 -0.86 -9.94 11.51
CA ILE A 27 -1.58 -9.24 10.44
C ILE A 27 -2.97 -9.87 10.33
N GLU A 28 -4.00 -9.07 10.55
CA GLU A 28 -5.40 -9.45 10.38
C GLU A 28 -5.70 -9.71 8.91
N GLN A 29 -6.40 -10.81 8.67
CA GLN A 29 -6.53 -11.46 7.36
C GLN A 29 -7.97 -11.80 7.01
N PHE A 30 -8.90 -11.72 7.96
CA PHE A 30 -10.31 -12.11 7.83
C PHE A 30 -11.26 -10.95 8.14
N GLU A 31 -10.74 -9.75 8.32
CA GLU A 31 -11.57 -8.57 8.42
C GLU A 31 -12.32 -8.27 7.12
N ASN A 32 -13.38 -7.49 7.26
CA ASN A 32 -14.05 -6.90 6.11
C ASN A 32 -13.29 -5.67 5.62
N TYR A 33 -13.20 -5.54 4.30
CA TYR A 33 -12.56 -4.41 3.66
C TYR A 33 -13.19 -3.08 4.07
N GLN A 34 -12.36 -2.15 4.55
CA GLN A 34 -12.81 -0.82 4.96
C GLN A 34 -12.57 0.19 3.83
N LYS A 35 -13.66 0.67 3.21
CA LYS A 35 -13.61 1.68 2.16
C LYS A 35 -12.87 2.93 2.63
N GLY A 36 -11.82 3.28 1.89
CA GLY A 36 -11.06 4.50 2.10
C GLY A 36 -10.00 4.44 3.18
N SER A 37 -9.74 3.25 3.70
CA SER A 37 -8.61 2.96 4.58
C SER A 37 -7.29 2.79 3.80
N TYR A 38 -6.21 2.51 4.53
CA TYR A 38 -4.89 2.23 4.00
C TYR A 38 -4.74 0.84 3.35
N ARG A 39 -5.78 -0.01 3.35
CA ARG A 39 -5.74 -1.36 2.76
C ARG A 39 -5.42 -1.35 1.27
N ASN A 40 -5.87 -0.31 0.56
CA ASN A 40 -5.59 -0.13 -0.86
C ASN A 40 -5.12 1.28 -1.21
N ARG A 41 -4.71 2.08 -0.22
CA ARG A 41 -4.32 3.49 -0.39
C ARG A 41 -3.09 3.81 0.43
N CYS A 42 -2.26 4.70 -0.09
CA CYS A 42 -1.18 5.32 0.67
C CYS A 42 -1.08 6.80 0.32
N HIS A 43 -0.29 7.52 1.10
CA HIS A 43 0.08 8.91 0.82
C HIS A 43 1.60 8.98 0.69
N ILE A 44 2.08 9.68 -0.34
CA ILE A 44 3.49 10.01 -0.52
C ILE A 44 3.67 11.53 -0.45
N ALA A 45 4.81 11.97 0.08
CA ALA A 45 5.18 13.37 0.08
C ALA A 45 5.73 13.76 -1.29
N THR A 46 5.25 14.87 -1.84
CA THR A 46 5.74 15.43 -3.11
C THR A 46 6.03 16.93 -2.94
N ALA A 47 6.65 17.55 -3.94
CA ALA A 47 6.85 19.00 -3.95
C ALA A 47 5.54 19.80 -3.82
N ASN A 48 4.41 19.23 -4.25
CA ASN A 48 3.08 19.85 -4.18
C ASN A 48 2.27 19.40 -2.95
N GLY A 49 2.92 18.83 -1.94
CA GLY A 49 2.28 18.27 -0.75
C GLY A 49 1.97 16.78 -0.87
N LEU A 50 0.99 16.30 -0.08
CA LEU A 50 0.64 14.88 -0.01
C LEU A 50 -0.12 14.42 -1.25
N LEU A 51 0.44 13.44 -1.95
CA LEU A 51 -0.22 12.75 -3.06
C LEU A 51 -0.79 11.42 -2.59
N ARG A 52 -2.08 11.22 -2.78
CA ARG A 52 -2.75 9.94 -2.49
C ARG A 52 -2.62 9.00 -3.68
N LEU A 53 -2.08 7.81 -3.43
CA LEU A 53 -2.10 6.70 -4.37
C LEU A 53 -3.15 5.67 -3.96
N SER A 54 -3.82 5.03 -4.92
CA SER A 54 -4.83 4.01 -4.66
C SER A 54 -4.67 2.85 -5.63
N ILE A 55 -4.66 1.63 -5.11
CA ILE A 55 -4.82 0.41 -5.91
C ILE A 55 -6.29 0.33 -6.34
N PRO A 56 -6.58 0.21 -7.64
CA PRO A 56 -7.93 0.07 -8.17
C PRO A 56 -8.48 -1.34 -7.90
N LEU A 57 -9.77 -1.44 -7.59
CA LEU A 57 -10.44 -2.69 -7.19
C LEU A 57 -11.60 -3.00 -8.15
N GLU A 58 -11.84 -4.28 -8.48
CA GLU A 58 -12.86 -4.70 -9.47
C GLU A 58 -14.29 -4.36 -9.04
N LYS A 59 -14.65 -4.72 -7.80
CA LYS A 59 -15.98 -4.46 -7.24
C LYS A 59 -15.90 -3.27 -6.28
N GLY A 60 -16.76 -2.29 -6.52
CA GLY A 60 -16.79 -1.04 -5.78
C GLY A 60 -17.07 -1.26 -4.29
N LYS A 61 -16.02 -1.26 -3.48
CA LYS A 61 -16.00 -0.71 -2.11
C LYS A 61 -17.17 -1.11 -1.20
N ASN A 62 -17.56 -2.39 -1.18
CA ASN A 62 -18.53 -2.87 -0.19
C ASN A 62 -17.80 -3.25 1.10
N ASN A 63 -18.24 -2.68 2.23
CA ASN A 63 -17.62 -2.85 3.56
C ASN A 63 -17.85 -4.25 4.18
N GLN A 64 -18.28 -5.23 3.39
CA GLN A 64 -18.67 -6.57 3.85
C GLN A 64 -17.91 -7.69 3.11
N THR A 65 -17.02 -7.36 2.18
CA THR A 65 -16.16 -8.35 1.53
C THR A 65 -14.95 -8.61 2.39
N CYS A 66 -14.68 -9.90 2.68
CA CYS A 66 -13.44 -10.32 3.35
C CYS A 66 -12.23 -9.80 2.57
N ILE A 67 -11.22 -9.24 3.25
CA ILE A 67 -10.07 -8.61 2.60
C ILE A 67 -9.36 -9.55 1.61
N LYS A 68 -9.33 -10.86 1.89
CA LYS A 68 -8.78 -11.91 1.03
C LYS A 68 -9.49 -12.08 -0.32
N GLU A 69 -10.74 -11.65 -0.42
CA GLU A 69 -11.56 -11.78 -1.63
C GLU A 69 -11.58 -10.48 -2.45
N VAL A 70 -10.95 -9.42 -1.96
CA VAL A 70 -10.94 -8.12 -2.62
C VAL A 70 -9.97 -8.15 -3.79
N LYS A 71 -10.54 -8.15 -5.00
CA LYS A 71 -9.77 -8.24 -6.25
C LYS A 71 -9.26 -6.89 -6.74
N ILE A 72 -8.04 -6.90 -7.25
CA ILE A 72 -7.40 -5.76 -7.91
C ILE A 72 -7.85 -5.68 -9.36
N HIS A 73 -8.23 -4.48 -9.80
CA HIS A 73 -8.58 -4.20 -11.19
C HIS A 73 -7.31 -3.95 -12.03
N ASN A 74 -6.71 -5.02 -12.53
CA ASN A 74 -5.43 -4.99 -13.26
C ASN A 74 -5.54 -4.54 -14.73
N ASP A 75 -6.74 -4.29 -15.26
CA ASP A 75 -6.93 -3.75 -16.61
C ASP A 75 -6.49 -2.28 -16.72
N THR A 76 -6.03 -1.70 -15.61
CA THR A 76 -5.48 -0.34 -15.55
C THR A 76 -3.98 -0.38 -15.24
N ASN A 77 -3.23 0.57 -15.81
CA ASN A 77 -1.78 0.70 -15.61
C ASN A 77 -1.40 1.31 -14.25
N TRP A 78 -2.09 0.97 -13.17
CA TRP A 78 -1.92 1.61 -11.87
C TRP A 78 -0.51 1.41 -11.31
N GLN A 79 0.13 0.24 -11.49
CA GLN A 79 1.50 0.01 -11.02
C GLN A 79 2.48 1.01 -11.65
N ILE A 80 2.34 1.26 -12.96
CA ILE A 80 3.18 2.22 -13.69
C ILE A 80 2.91 3.65 -13.20
N GLN A 81 1.66 4.00 -12.95
CA GLN A 81 1.29 5.32 -12.41
C GLN A 81 1.88 5.55 -11.02
N HIS A 82 1.77 4.56 -10.12
CA HIS A 82 2.37 4.61 -8.79
C HIS A 82 3.90 4.71 -8.87
N TRP A 83 4.54 3.94 -9.75
CA TRP A 83 5.99 4.03 -9.95
C TRP A 83 6.43 5.42 -10.42
N ARG A 84 5.73 5.99 -11.41
CA ARG A 84 6.01 7.35 -11.90
C ARG A 84 5.85 8.39 -10.80
N ALA A 85 4.83 8.26 -9.96
CA ALA A 85 4.61 9.14 -8.83
C ALA A 85 5.74 9.04 -7.80
N ILE A 86 6.17 7.83 -7.44
CA ILE A 86 7.28 7.58 -6.51
C ILE A 86 8.60 8.13 -7.06
N LYS A 87 8.91 7.83 -8.33
CA LYS A 87 10.13 8.32 -9.00
C LYS A 87 10.13 9.85 -9.11
N SER A 88 8.99 10.47 -9.39
CA SER A 88 8.87 11.94 -9.41
C SER A 88 9.08 12.55 -8.03
N ALA A 89 8.50 11.93 -6.98
CA ALA A 89 8.56 12.42 -5.61
C ALA A 89 9.96 12.29 -4.98
N TYR A 90 10.62 11.15 -5.20
CA TYR A 90 11.82 10.77 -4.46
C TYR A 90 13.04 10.51 -5.35
N GLY A 91 12.94 10.69 -6.67
CA GLY A 91 14.03 10.38 -7.62
C GLY A 91 15.33 11.14 -7.34
N ASN A 92 15.25 12.31 -6.72
CA ASN A 92 16.40 13.12 -6.30
C ASN A 92 16.76 12.93 -4.82
N ALA A 93 16.08 12.04 -4.10
CA ALA A 93 16.37 11.79 -2.69
C ALA A 93 17.66 10.95 -2.57
N PRO A 94 18.45 11.15 -1.50
CA PRO A 94 19.58 10.29 -1.20
C PRO A 94 19.17 8.81 -1.17
N TYR A 95 20.02 7.94 -1.73
CA TYR A 95 19.81 6.49 -1.80
C TYR A 95 18.58 6.03 -2.62
N PHE A 96 17.91 6.90 -3.37
CA PHE A 96 16.75 6.47 -4.17
C PHE A 96 17.09 5.32 -5.11
N GLU A 97 18.19 5.42 -5.85
CA GLU A 97 18.61 4.37 -6.79
C GLU A 97 18.86 3.03 -6.10
N TYR A 98 19.46 3.05 -4.91
CA TYR A 98 19.71 1.85 -4.11
C TYR A 98 18.41 1.10 -3.76
N TYR A 99 17.36 1.82 -3.37
CA TYR A 99 16.05 1.22 -3.04
C TYR A 99 15.15 0.98 -4.26
N ALA A 100 15.32 1.76 -5.32
CA ALA A 100 14.52 1.70 -6.54
C ALA A 100 14.58 0.32 -7.20
N ASP A 101 15.76 -0.31 -7.19
CA ASP A 101 16.02 -1.60 -7.81
C ASP A 101 15.20 -2.74 -7.17
N GLU A 102 14.92 -2.66 -5.87
CA GLU A 102 14.05 -3.63 -5.18
C GLU A 102 12.57 -3.24 -5.26
N LEU A 103 12.28 -1.93 -5.19
CA LEU A 103 10.91 -1.42 -5.14
C LEU A 103 10.17 -1.59 -6.48
N LEU A 104 10.84 -1.37 -7.61
CA LEU A 104 10.22 -1.42 -8.93
C LEU A 104 9.73 -2.83 -9.30
N PRO A 105 10.53 -3.91 -9.16
CA PRO A 105 10.05 -5.28 -9.38
C PRO A 105 8.89 -5.65 -8.46
N PHE A 106 8.94 -5.24 -7.18
CA PHE A 106 7.85 -5.48 -6.25
C PHE A 106 6.55 -4.84 -6.71
N LEU A 107 6.59 -3.57 -7.14
CA LEU A 107 5.41 -2.82 -7.57
C LEU A 107 4.87 -3.31 -8.92
N LYS A 108 5.72 -3.72 -9.86
CA LYS A 108 5.32 -4.24 -11.18
C LYS A 108 4.68 -5.62 -11.13
N LYS A 109 4.82 -6.36 -10.04
CA LYS A 109 4.23 -7.70 -9.90
C LYS A 109 2.70 -7.61 -9.96
N ILE A 110 2.10 -8.28 -10.94
CA ILE A 110 0.64 -8.41 -11.05
C ILE A 110 0.14 -9.26 -9.88
N ARG A 111 -0.84 -8.75 -9.15
CA ARG A 111 -1.49 -9.42 -8.01
C ARG A 111 -2.99 -9.44 -8.23
N LEU A 112 -3.62 -10.56 -7.92
CA LEU A 112 -5.07 -10.70 -8.07
C LEU A 112 -5.84 -10.08 -6.89
N PHE A 113 -5.23 -10.03 -5.71
CA PHE A 113 -5.84 -9.57 -4.46
C PHE A 113 -4.92 -8.57 -3.75
N ILE A 114 -5.52 -7.70 -2.91
CA ILE A 114 -4.80 -6.74 -2.07
C ILE A 114 -4.10 -7.40 -0.88
#